data_AF-A0A6L9YFK5-F1
#
_entry.id   AF-A0A6L9YFK5-F1
#
_cell.length_a   1.000
_cell.length_b   1.000
_cell.length_c   1.000
_cell.angle_alpha   90.00
_cell.angle_beta   90.00
_cell.angle_gamma   90.00
#
_symmetry.space_group_name_H-M   'P 1'
#
loop_
_entity.id
_entity.type
_entity.pdbx_description
1 polymer ?
#
loop_
_entity_poly.entity_id
_entity_poly.type
_entity_poly.pdbx_seq_one_letter_code
_entity_poly.pdbx_strand_id
1 'polypeptide(L)'
;MPVPPRCPFYLTLKFIPLFSNAGKCTQDNGLSTQNSALSLLKRLLIATTVLLAVVPTTTSCTLLERQPRSNSTLVYKGPVTQEVKAGSLIPGTDIRYISRTGDKTAEVLINGQRAFKRSGDSLDWTGIPLRGVEMGLNQRVLVYTEERLQAGGTVRLTVDGVSSKPGWVPQVPDKTNPSLVVYKVPVLYRVKQGETIPGTTLSYTGKTEKGAQLGGLPTGESPYRQGGDSISWQGQLRPRVYLDLVVRTAFYNEDRLNVTGFATVILAIGG
;
A
#
# COMPACT_ATOMS: atom_id res chain seq x y z
N MET A 1 -7.22 34.91 -31.71
CA MET A 1 -7.78 33.56 -31.45
C MET A 1 -8.16 33.49 -29.98
N PRO A 2 -9.42 33.17 -29.64
CA PRO A 2 -9.94 33.32 -28.28
C PRO A 2 -9.61 32.11 -27.40
N VAL A 3 -9.34 32.41 -26.12
CA VAL A 3 -9.11 31.46 -25.03
C VAL A 3 -10.47 30.97 -24.51
N PRO A 4 -10.71 29.66 -24.36
CA PRO A 4 -11.98 29.17 -23.82
C PRO A 4 -12.04 29.29 -22.29
N PRO A 5 -13.20 29.63 -21.70
CA PRO A 5 -13.36 29.76 -20.26
C PRO A 5 -13.46 28.41 -19.55
N ARG A 6 -12.92 28.36 -18.32
CA ARG A 6 -13.01 27.23 -17.39
C ARG A 6 -14.34 27.25 -16.66
N CYS A 7 -15.15 26.21 -16.79
CA CYS A 7 -16.30 25.97 -15.91
C CYS A 7 -15.86 25.25 -14.62
N PRO A 8 -16.24 25.74 -13.42
CA PRO A 8 -16.13 24.97 -12.19
C PRO A 8 -17.38 24.10 -12.00
N PHE A 9 -17.19 22.78 -11.87
CA PHE A 9 -18.25 21.86 -11.42
C PHE A 9 -18.38 21.97 -9.90
N TYR A 10 -19.50 22.51 -9.43
CA TYR A 10 -19.99 22.37 -8.06
C TYR A 10 -20.90 21.15 -7.99
N LEU A 11 -20.58 20.18 -7.11
CA LEU A 11 -21.44 19.03 -6.83
C LEU A 11 -22.11 19.24 -5.47
N THR A 12 -23.42 19.49 -5.48
CA THR A 12 -24.22 19.70 -4.27
C THR A 12 -24.91 18.39 -3.88
N LEU A 13 -24.52 17.77 -2.76
CA LEU A 13 -25.22 16.61 -2.18
C LEU A 13 -26.44 17.08 -1.38
N LYS A 14 -27.65 16.71 -1.81
CA LYS A 14 -28.89 16.84 -1.04
C LYS A 14 -29.13 15.56 -0.23
N PHE A 15 -29.13 15.67 1.10
CA PHE A 15 -29.63 14.65 2.01
C PHE A 15 -31.16 14.80 2.15
N ILE A 16 -31.91 13.71 1.94
CA ILE A 16 -33.35 13.63 2.21
C ILE A 16 -33.54 12.79 3.49
N PRO A 17 -34.08 13.35 4.59
CA PRO A 17 -34.55 12.55 5.71
C PRO A 17 -36.04 12.22 5.52
N LEU A 18 -36.40 10.93 5.62
CA LEU A 18 -37.78 10.48 5.73
C LEU A 18 -38.11 10.25 7.22
N PHE A 19 -38.88 11.17 7.80
CA PHE A 19 -39.62 10.94 9.03
C PHE A 19 -41.09 10.70 8.71
N SER A 20 -41.56 9.55 9.19
CA SER A 20 -42.86 9.24 9.79
C SER A 20 -44.05 10.19 9.54
N ASN A 21 -45.16 9.63 9.05
CA ASN A 21 -46.45 9.93 9.68
C ASN A 21 -47.47 8.79 9.55
N ALA A 22 -48.16 8.58 10.66
CA ALA A 22 -49.22 7.60 10.86
C ALA A 22 -50.55 8.07 10.27
N GLY A 23 -51.41 7.12 9.89
CA GLY A 23 -52.80 7.38 9.53
C GLY A 23 -53.57 6.09 9.30
N LYS A 24 -54.42 5.72 10.28
CA LYS A 24 -55.39 4.61 10.25
C LYS A 24 -56.50 4.87 9.22
N CYS A 25 -57.03 3.80 8.63
CA CYS A 25 -58.47 3.61 8.38
C CYS A 25 -58.80 2.11 8.32
N THR A 26 -59.98 1.77 8.84
CA THR A 26 -60.51 0.46 9.24
C THR A 26 -61.47 -0.18 8.22
N GLN A 27 -61.65 -1.51 8.35
CA GLN A 27 -62.79 -2.39 7.95
C GLN A 27 -63.18 -2.47 6.44
N ASP A 28 -63.63 -3.58 5.85
CA ASP A 28 -64.31 -4.78 6.37
C ASP A 28 -64.33 -5.91 5.31
N ASN A 29 -64.46 -7.16 5.79
CA ASN A 29 -65.12 -8.34 5.21
C ASN A 29 -64.69 -8.97 3.87
N GLY A 30 -64.32 -10.27 3.92
CA GLY A 30 -64.27 -11.13 2.73
C GLY A 30 -63.67 -12.51 2.97
N LEU A 31 -64.52 -13.49 3.21
CA LEU A 31 -64.23 -14.89 3.46
C LEU A 31 -63.57 -15.61 2.27
N SER A 32 -62.80 -16.66 2.60
CA SER A 32 -62.59 -17.87 1.80
C SER A 32 -61.57 -17.84 0.65
N THR A 33 -60.80 -18.92 0.60
CA THR A 33 -59.99 -19.42 -0.53
C THR A 33 -58.79 -18.57 -0.95
N GLN A 34 -57.61 -18.82 -0.34
CA GLN A 34 -56.32 -18.86 -1.06
C GLN A 34 -55.11 -19.32 -0.20
N ASN A 35 -55.28 -20.43 0.53
CA ASN A 35 -54.18 -21.02 1.34
C ASN A 35 -53.13 -21.79 0.51
N SER A 36 -53.20 -21.79 -0.83
CA SER A 36 -52.27 -22.53 -1.71
C SER A 36 -51.29 -21.64 -2.48
N ALA A 37 -51.63 -20.37 -2.75
CA ALA A 37 -50.76 -19.45 -3.49
C ALA A 37 -49.68 -18.79 -2.61
N LEU A 38 -49.96 -18.61 -1.31
CA LEU A 38 -49.04 -17.97 -0.37
C LEU A 38 -47.81 -18.83 0.01
N SER A 39 -47.89 -20.16 -0.13
CA SER A 39 -46.79 -21.06 0.24
C SER A 39 -45.73 -21.14 -0.86
N LEU A 40 -46.14 -21.04 -2.13
CA LEU A 40 -45.26 -21.03 -3.29
C LEU A 40 -44.57 -19.68 -3.46
N LEU A 41 -45.27 -18.56 -3.23
CA LEU A 41 -44.64 -17.22 -3.23
C LEU A 41 -43.63 -17.05 -2.08
N LYS A 42 -43.91 -17.59 -0.89
CA LYS A 42 -42.95 -17.57 0.23
C LYS A 42 -41.68 -18.37 -0.08
N ARG A 43 -41.80 -19.54 -0.74
CA ARG A 43 -40.63 -20.34 -1.12
C ARG A 43 -39.79 -19.68 -2.22
N LEU A 44 -40.42 -18.95 -3.15
CA LEU A 44 -39.73 -18.22 -4.21
C LEU A 44 -39.03 -16.94 -3.70
N LEU A 45 -39.60 -16.26 -2.70
CA LEU A 45 -39.01 -15.09 -2.04
C LEU A 45 -37.85 -15.46 -1.11
N ILE A 46 -37.90 -16.64 -0.47
CA ILE A 46 -36.78 -17.14 0.35
C ILE A 46 -35.62 -17.61 -0.55
N ALA A 47 -35.90 -18.15 -1.73
CA ALA A 47 -34.85 -18.55 -2.68
C ALA A 47 -34.12 -17.37 -3.35
N THR A 48 -34.76 -16.21 -3.48
CA THR A 48 -34.13 -14.99 -4.04
C THR A 48 -33.37 -14.16 -3.02
N THR A 49 -33.69 -14.25 -1.71
CA THR A 49 -32.94 -13.55 -0.66
C THR A 49 -31.63 -14.25 -0.28
N VAL A 50 -31.50 -15.55 -0.52
CA VAL A 50 -30.25 -16.29 -0.23
C VAL A 50 -29.18 -16.10 -1.33
N LEU A 51 -29.57 -15.72 -2.55
CA LEU A 51 -28.63 -15.54 -3.66
C LEU A 51 -28.00 -14.13 -3.75
N LEU A 52 -28.50 -13.15 -2.99
CA LEU A 52 -27.93 -11.80 -2.89
C LEU A 52 -27.07 -11.56 -1.63
N ALA A 53 -26.88 -12.58 -0.80
CA ALA A 53 -26.07 -12.50 0.42
C ALA A 53 -24.65 -13.09 0.25
N VAL A 54 -24.21 -13.33 -0.98
CA VAL A 54 -22.78 -13.56 -1.28
C VAL A 54 -22.16 -12.21 -1.60
N VAL A 55 -21.99 -11.40 -0.57
CA VAL A 55 -21.04 -10.28 -0.62
C VAL A 55 -19.66 -10.92 -0.68
N PRO A 56 -18.86 -10.75 -1.74
CA PRO A 56 -17.45 -11.09 -1.65
C PRO A 56 -16.80 -10.08 -0.68
N THR A 57 -16.81 -10.39 0.61
CA THR A 57 -16.05 -9.70 1.64
C THR A 57 -14.58 -10.11 1.55
N THR A 58 -13.93 -9.89 0.41
CA THR A 58 -12.52 -10.25 0.25
C THR A 58 -11.78 -9.28 -0.65
N THR A 59 -11.69 -8.03 -0.21
CA THR A 59 -10.50 -7.20 -0.44
C THR A 59 -10.38 -6.23 0.72
N SER A 60 -10.05 -6.79 1.89
CA SER A 60 -9.56 -6.00 3.01
C SER A 60 -8.46 -5.06 2.50
N CYS A 61 -8.66 -3.75 2.70
CA CYS A 61 -7.62 -2.73 2.61
C CYS A 61 -6.50 -3.05 3.60
N THR A 62 -5.67 -4.06 3.30
CA THR A 62 -4.48 -4.45 4.07
C THR A 62 -3.26 -3.74 3.49
N LEU A 63 -3.39 -2.43 3.25
CA LEU A 63 -2.23 -1.61 2.86
C LEU A 63 -1.25 -1.46 4.03
N LEU A 64 -1.71 -1.66 5.27
CA LEU A 64 -0.91 -1.52 6.47
C LEU A 64 -0.77 -2.88 7.16
N GLU A 65 0.27 -3.62 6.78
CA GLU A 65 0.68 -4.84 7.47
C GLU A 65 1.42 -4.45 8.76
N ARG A 66 1.04 -5.07 9.88
CA ARG A 66 1.73 -4.84 11.16
C ARG A 66 3.12 -5.48 11.07
N GLN A 67 4.15 -4.76 11.53
CA GLN A 67 5.49 -5.34 11.63
C GLN A 67 5.48 -6.62 12.47
N PRO A 68 6.29 -7.63 12.10
CA PRO A 68 6.54 -8.78 12.95
C PRO A 68 6.97 -8.35 14.35
N ARG A 69 6.66 -9.16 15.37
CA ARG A 69 7.13 -8.89 16.74
C ARG A 69 8.64 -9.08 16.91
N SER A 70 9.31 -9.73 15.95
CA SER A 70 10.76 -9.86 15.96
C SER A 70 11.40 -8.58 15.46
N ASN A 71 12.38 -8.06 16.21
CA ASN A 71 13.19 -6.91 15.77
C ASN A 71 14.17 -7.27 14.64
N SER A 72 14.35 -8.56 14.35
CA SER A 72 15.26 -9.03 13.29
C SER A 72 14.62 -9.06 11.89
N THR A 73 13.29 -8.89 11.79
CA THR A 73 12.57 -9.01 10.51
C THR A 73 11.64 -7.83 10.33
N LEU A 74 11.75 -7.16 9.19
CA LEU A 74 10.90 -6.03 8.81
C LEU A 74 10.14 -6.32 7.53
N VAL A 75 8.90 -5.83 7.45
CA VAL A 75 8.05 -6.01 6.27
C VAL A 75 7.62 -4.66 5.73
N TYR A 76 7.92 -4.39 4.48
CA TYR A 76 7.51 -3.16 3.79
C TYR A 76 6.53 -3.50 2.68
N LYS A 77 5.30 -3.01 2.79
CA LYS A 77 4.23 -3.28 1.83
C LYS A 77 3.57 -1.99 1.40
N GLY A 78 3.29 -1.84 0.11
CA GLY A 78 2.64 -0.65 -0.39
C GLY A 78 2.35 -0.67 -1.87
N PRO A 79 1.64 0.35 -2.38
CA PRO A 79 1.46 0.54 -3.80
C PRO A 79 2.80 0.88 -4.46
N VAL A 80 2.95 0.49 -5.72
CA VAL A 80 4.11 0.83 -6.53
C VAL A 80 3.69 1.06 -7.97
N THR A 81 4.33 2.04 -8.61
CA THR A 81 4.31 2.24 -10.05
C THR A 81 5.74 2.25 -10.55
N GLN A 82 6.00 1.53 -11.64
CA GLN A 82 7.33 1.42 -12.23
C GLN A 82 7.26 1.70 -13.72
N GLU A 83 8.26 2.41 -14.23
CA GLU A 83 8.50 2.56 -15.65
C GLU A 83 9.85 1.92 -15.98
N VAL A 84 9.86 1.07 -17.00
CA VAL A 84 11.08 0.45 -17.53
C VAL A 84 11.22 0.74 -19.00
N LYS A 85 12.45 0.97 -19.44
CA LYS A 85 12.78 1.08 -20.86
C LYS A 85 12.74 -0.29 -21.53
N ALA A 86 12.50 -0.29 -22.84
CA ALA A 86 12.77 -1.43 -23.70
C ALA A 86 14.22 -1.90 -23.52
N GLY A 87 14.39 -3.22 -23.45
CA GLY A 87 15.64 -3.88 -23.12
C GLY A 87 15.98 -3.95 -21.63
N SER A 88 15.27 -3.26 -20.73
CA SER A 88 15.60 -3.20 -19.30
C SER A 88 14.80 -4.19 -18.44
N LEU A 89 15.36 -4.54 -17.29
CA LEU A 89 14.69 -5.33 -16.26
C LEU A 89 13.73 -4.47 -15.42
N ILE A 90 12.64 -5.08 -14.97
CA ILE A 90 11.83 -4.56 -13.87
C ILE A 90 12.69 -4.59 -12.59
N PRO A 91 12.81 -3.46 -11.86
CA PRO A 91 13.71 -3.35 -10.71
C PRO A 91 13.55 -4.47 -9.68
N GLY A 92 14.64 -5.20 -9.43
CA GLY A 92 14.68 -6.31 -8.46
C GLY A 92 14.13 -7.63 -8.99
N THR A 93 13.84 -7.75 -10.27
CA THR A 93 13.34 -8.98 -10.89
C THR A 93 14.23 -9.43 -12.05
N ASP A 94 13.92 -10.61 -12.58
CA ASP A 94 14.44 -11.12 -13.85
C ASP A 94 13.52 -10.83 -15.05
N ILE A 95 12.41 -10.10 -14.84
CA ILE A 95 11.46 -9.75 -15.89
C ILE A 95 12.04 -8.64 -16.76
N ARG A 96 12.27 -8.91 -18.05
CA ARG A 96 12.77 -7.92 -19.01
C ARG A 96 11.66 -7.46 -19.94
N TYR A 97 11.49 -6.16 -20.10
CA TYR A 97 10.69 -5.63 -21.20
C TYR A 97 11.52 -5.60 -22.48
N ILE A 98 11.03 -6.22 -23.56
CA ILE A 98 11.75 -6.26 -24.84
C ILE A 98 11.35 -5.06 -25.68
N SER A 99 10.11 -5.05 -26.17
CA SER A 99 9.52 -3.95 -26.93
C SER A 99 8.03 -4.23 -27.16
N ARG A 100 7.36 -3.32 -27.86
CA ARG A 100 6.02 -3.56 -28.40
C ARG A 100 6.13 -4.32 -29.72
N THR A 101 5.36 -5.38 -29.88
CA THR A 101 5.30 -6.16 -31.12
C THR A 101 4.38 -5.51 -32.16
N GLY A 102 4.50 -5.93 -33.43
CA GLY A 102 3.59 -5.53 -34.51
C GLY A 102 2.12 -5.83 -34.21
N ASP A 103 1.85 -6.89 -33.44
CA ASP A 103 0.51 -7.29 -32.98
C ASP A 103 -0.01 -6.45 -31.80
N LYS A 104 0.64 -5.33 -31.52
CA LYS A 104 0.29 -4.38 -30.45
C LYS A 104 0.32 -4.99 -29.05
N THR A 105 1.12 -6.03 -28.80
CA THR A 105 1.37 -6.61 -27.47
C THR A 105 2.73 -6.17 -26.93
N ALA A 106 2.91 -6.14 -25.62
CA ALA A 106 4.22 -6.01 -24.99
C ALA A 106 4.90 -7.38 -24.97
N GLU A 107 6.09 -7.49 -25.57
CA GLU A 107 6.92 -8.66 -25.39
C GLU A 107 7.77 -8.51 -24.12
N VAL A 108 7.72 -9.50 -23.24
CA VAL A 108 8.54 -9.59 -22.04
C VAL A 108 9.27 -10.94 -21.99
N LEU A 109 10.45 -10.96 -21.36
CA LEU A 109 11.10 -12.19 -20.94
C LEU A 109 10.87 -12.39 -19.45
N ILE A 110 10.34 -13.55 -19.07
CA ILE A 110 10.13 -13.97 -17.68
C ILE A 110 10.86 -15.30 -17.52
N ASN A 111 11.85 -15.40 -16.62
CA ASN A 111 12.71 -16.57 -16.51
C ASN A 111 13.33 -17.01 -17.86
N GLY A 112 13.68 -16.04 -18.72
CA GLY A 112 14.20 -16.28 -20.08
C GLY A 112 13.15 -16.75 -21.10
N GLN A 113 11.89 -16.96 -20.71
CA GLN A 113 10.82 -17.35 -21.63
C GLN A 113 10.08 -16.13 -22.16
N ARG A 114 9.78 -16.13 -23.45
CA ARG A 114 8.99 -15.07 -24.09
C ARG A 114 7.53 -15.16 -23.65
N ALA A 115 6.97 -14.03 -23.26
CA ALA A 115 5.54 -13.87 -23.02
C ALA A 115 5.03 -12.57 -23.64
N PHE A 116 3.79 -12.60 -24.12
CA PHE A 116 3.13 -11.44 -24.72
C PHE A 116 2.05 -10.94 -23.76
N LYS A 117 2.09 -9.65 -23.44
CA LYS A 117 1.23 -9.01 -22.46
C LYS A 117 0.45 -7.87 -23.10
N ARG A 118 -0.77 -7.64 -22.63
CA ARG A 118 -1.63 -6.49 -22.95
C ARG A 118 -1.85 -5.65 -21.70
N SER A 119 -2.37 -4.44 -21.88
CA SER A 119 -2.79 -3.60 -20.75
C SER A 119 -3.81 -4.37 -19.90
N GLY A 120 -3.59 -4.37 -18.59
CA GLY A 120 -4.37 -5.12 -17.62
C GLY A 120 -3.82 -6.52 -17.31
N ASP A 121 -2.95 -7.10 -18.14
CA ASP A 121 -2.35 -8.41 -17.86
C ASP A 121 -1.39 -8.34 -16.68
N SER A 122 -1.26 -9.44 -15.96
CA SER A 122 -0.39 -9.55 -14.80
C SER A 122 1.09 -9.58 -15.18
N LEU A 123 1.90 -8.96 -14.33
CA LEU A 123 3.36 -9.02 -14.26
C LEU A 123 3.78 -9.33 -12.81
N ASP A 124 3.21 -10.41 -12.28
CA ASP A 124 3.48 -10.85 -10.93
C ASP A 124 4.87 -11.50 -10.85
N TRP A 125 5.55 -11.30 -9.72
CA TRP A 125 6.87 -11.84 -9.47
C TRP A 125 7.07 -12.14 -7.99
N THR A 126 7.83 -13.19 -7.68
CA THR A 126 8.29 -13.47 -6.32
C THR A 126 9.69 -14.04 -6.37
N GLY A 127 10.56 -13.57 -5.48
CA GLY A 127 11.94 -14.06 -5.42
C GLY A 127 12.79 -13.29 -4.41
N ILE A 128 14.10 -13.47 -4.53
CA ILE A 128 15.10 -12.97 -3.58
C ILE A 128 16.06 -12.07 -4.34
N PRO A 129 15.78 -10.75 -4.49
CA PRO A 129 16.67 -9.84 -5.22
C PRO A 129 18.04 -9.65 -4.56
N LEU A 130 18.11 -9.89 -3.25
CA LEU A 130 19.32 -9.75 -2.44
C LEU A 130 19.24 -10.74 -1.27
N ARG A 131 20.37 -11.30 -0.82
CA ARG A 131 20.40 -12.27 0.28
C ARG A 131 19.63 -11.75 1.50
N GLY A 132 18.63 -12.54 1.93
CA GLY A 132 17.72 -12.26 3.05
C GLY A 132 16.84 -11.01 2.85
N VAL A 133 16.54 -10.72 1.59
CA VAL A 133 15.43 -9.86 1.20
C VAL A 133 14.54 -10.69 0.29
N GLU A 134 13.34 -11.01 0.76
CA GLU A 134 12.29 -11.58 -0.08
C GLU A 134 11.46 -10.44 -0.65
N MET A 135 11.10 -10.55 -1.93
CA MET A 135 10.26 -9.58 -2.59
C MET A 135 9.16 -10.26 -3.38
N GLY A 136 7.93 -9.78 -3.20
CA GLY A 136 6.78 -10.08 -4.04
C GLY A 136 6.29 -8.82 -4.73
N LEU A 137 6.07 -8.90 -6.04
CA LEU A 137 5.38 -7.90 -6.84
C LEU A 137 4.08 -8.50 -7.35
N ASN A 138 2.97 -7.81 -7.12
CA ASN A 138 1.71 -8.10 -7.76
C ASN A 138 1.33 -6.86 -8.58
N GLN A 139 1.51 -6.94 -9.89
CA GLN A 139 1.44 -5.78 -10.78
C GLN A 139 0.69 -6.11 -12.05
N ARG A 140 0.14 -5.08 -12.68
CA ARG A 140 -0.47 -5.17 -14.00
C ARG A 140 0.20 -4.19 -14.95
N VAL A 141 0.25 -4.58 -16.22
CA VAL A 141 0.65 -3.67 -17.31
C VAL A 141 -0.36 -2.54 -17.39
N LEU A 142 0.09 -1.29 -17.27
CA LEU A 142 -0.75 -0.11 -17.44
C LEU A 142 -0.73 0.33 -18.90
N VAL A 143 0.47 0.65 -19.39
CA VAL A 143 0.70 1.10 -20.76
C VAL A 143 2.08 0.65 -21.23
N TYR A 144 2.23 0.47 -22.54
CA TYR A 144 3.51 0.11 -23.16
C TYR A 144 3.61 0.72 -24.57
N THR A 145 4.82 1.10 -24.92
CA THR A 145 5.25 1.60 -26.23
C THR A 145 6.52 0.89 -26.65
N GLU A 146 7.00 1.08 -27.88
CA GLU A 146 8.26 0.49 -28.32
C GLU A 146 9.44 0.82 -27.40
N GLU A 147 9.38 1.93 -26.67
CA GLU A 147 10.47 2.43 -25.82
C GLU A 147 10.31 2.11 -24.33
N ARG A 148 9.09 1.90 -23.83
CA ARG A 148 8.84 1.75 -22.39
C ARG A 148 7.63 0.90 -22.05
N LEU A 149 7.65 0.32 -20.85
CA LEU A 149 6.52 -0.34 -20.21
C LEU A 149 6.31 0.29 -18.84
N GLN A 150 5.05 0.63 -18.54
CA GLN A 150 4.62 1.05 -17.22
C GLN A 150 3.79 -0.06 -16.58
N ALA A 151 4.13 -0.40 -15.34
CA ALA A 151 3.39 -1.35 -14.52
C ALA A 151 3.00 -0.71 -13.18
N GLY A 152 1.86 -1.13 -12.65
CA GLY A 152 1.35 -0.63 -11.38
C GLY A 152 0.73 -1.74 -10.57
N GLY A 153 0.85 -1.66 -9.24
CA GLY A 153 0.29 -2.64 -8.33
C GLY A 153 0.85 -2.49 -6.93
N THR A 154 1.28 -3.60 -6.32
CA THR A 154 1.81 -3.63 -4.96
C THR A 154 3.16 -4.32 -4.90
N VAL A 155 3.97 -3.90 -3.93
CA VAL A 155 5.20 -4.56 -3.51
C VAL A 155 5.05 -5.04 -2.08
N ARG A 156 5.66 -6.18 -1.78
CA ARG A 156 5.93 -6.64 -0.41
C ARG A 156 7.40 -7.03 -0.31
N LEU A 157 8.13 -6.40 0.59
CA LEU A 157 9.53 -6.70 0.92
C LEU A 157 9.59 -7.28 2.32
N THR A 158 10.19 -8.46 2.51
CA THR A 158 10.62 -8.96 3.82
C THR A 158 12.13 -8.77 3.91
N VAL A 159 12.61 -8.12 4.96
CA VAL A 159 14.04 -7.96 5.25
C VAL A 159 14.35 -8.70 6.54
N ASP A 160 15.14 -9.76 6.46
CA ASP A 160 15.56 -10.56 7.61
C ASP A 160 16.96 -10.19 8.11
N GLY A 161 17.31 -10.61 9.33
CA GLY A 161 18.63 -10.35 9.90
C GLY A 161 18.93 -8.85 10.04
N VAL A 162 17.92 -8.07 10.37
CA VAL A 162 18.03 -6.63 10.57
C VAL A 162 18.88 -6.32 11.79
N SER A 163 19.84 -5.43 11.60
CA SER A 163 20.70 -4.83 12.62
C SER A 163 20.92 -3.36 12.23
N SER A 164 19.95 -2.51 12.58
CA SER A 164 19.94 -1.09 12.18
C SER A 164 21.17 -0.34 12.68
N LYS A 165 21.80 0.41 11.78
CA LYS A 165 22.90 1.33 12.09
C LYS A 165 22.61 2.68 11.45
N PRO A 166 22.56 3.79 12.22
CA PRO A 166 22.39 5.11 11.64
C PRO A 166 23.59 5.43 10.74
N GLY A 167 23.36 6.17 9.67
CA GLY A 167 24.43 6.57 8.78
C GLY A 167 23.97 6.86 7.37
N TRP A 168 24.93 6.87 6.46
CA TRP A 168 24.72 7.22 5.07
C TRP A 168 23.83 6.21 4.34
N VAL A 169 22.97 6.73 3.46
CA VAL A 169 22.17 5.97 2.51
C VAL A 169 22.56 6.37 1.09
N PRO A 170 22.56 5.43 0.11
CA PRO A 170 22.80 5.76 -1.29
C PRO A 170 21.84 6.84 -1.80
N GLN A 171 22.38 7.80 -2.54
CA GLN A 171 21.56 8.77 -3.25
C GLN A 171 20.71 8.04 -4.29
N VAL A 172 19.39 8.21 -4.21
CA VAL A 172 18.46 7.65 -5.19
C VAL A 172 18.53 8.51 -6.45
N PRO A 173 19.00 7.98 -7.58
CA PRO A 173 19.14 8.77 -8.81
C PRO A 173 17.75 9.10 -9.40
N ASP A 174 17.65 10.25 -10.07
CA ASP A 174 16.43 10.66 -10.79
C ASP A 174 16.07 9.72 -11.95
N LYS A 175 17.05 8.91 -12.42
CA LYS A 175 16.89 7.92 -13.48
C LYS A 175 17.08 6.52 -12.93
N THR A 176 16.34 5.55 -13.46
CA THR A 176 16.46 4.14 -13.10
C THR A 176 17.92 3.67 -13.17
N ASN A 177 18.43 3.15 -12.06
CA ASN A 177 19.78 2.61 -11.96
C ASN A 177 19.68 1.10 -11.73
N PRO A 178 20.25 0.27 -12.62
CA PRO A 178 20.15 -1.19 -12.50
C PRO A 178 20.82 -1.74 -11.23
N SER A 179 21.73 -0.97 -10.63
CA SER A 179 22.44 -1.36 -9.40
C SER A 179 21.69 -1.01 -8.12
N LEU A 180 20.61 -0.22 -8.20
CA LEU A 180 19.80 0.21 -7.06
C LEU A 180 18.32 -0.08 -7.29
N VAL A 181 17.72 -0.86 -6.41
CA VAL A 181 16.27 -1.07 -6.37
C VAL A 181 15.69 -0.25 -5.24
N VAL A 182 14.71 0.59 -5.54
CA VAL A 182 14.16 1.55 -4.57
C VAL A 182 12.65 1.41 -4.49
N TYR A 183 12.15 1.23 -3.28
CA TYR A 183 10.72 1.17 -2.98
C TYR A 183 10.37 2.15 -1.88
N LYS A 184 9.49 3.12 -2.18
CA LYS A 184 8.93 4.04 -1.21
C LYS A 184 7.52 3.59 -0.87
N VAL A 185 7.31 3.11 0.35
CA VAL A 185 6.01 2.60 0.81
C VAL A 185 5.47 3.41 1.99
N PRO A 186 4.14 3.58 2.10
CA PRO A 186 3.54 4.17 3.27
C PRO A 186 3.71 3.24 4.48
N VAL A 187 3.95 3.80 5.66
CA VAL A 187 4.09 3.06 6.91
C VAL A 187 3.27 3.70 8.01
N LEU A 188 2.73 2.85 8.89
CA LEU A 188 2.10 3.24 10.15
C LEU A 188 2.67 2.35 11.25
N TYR A 189 3.34 2.96 12.22
CA TYR A 189 3.91 2.23 13.35
C TYR A 189 3.22 2.64 14.64
N ARG A 190 2.94 1.64 15.47
CA ARG A 190 2.58 1.79 16.88
C ARG A 190 3.75 1.31 17.69
N VAL A 191 4.43 2.24 18.35
CA VAL A 191 5.64 2.03 19.14
C VAL A 191 5.27 2.16 20.60
N LYS A 192 5.45 1.11 21.40
CA LYS A 192 5.19 1.24 22.84
C LYS A 192 6.30 2.03 23.51
N GLN A 193 6.03 2.52 24.71
CA GLN A 193 7.07 3.06 25.57
C GLN A 193 8.21 2.05 25.75
N GLY A 194 9.44 2.51 25.63
CA GLY A 194 10.67 1.70 25.68
C GLY A 194 10.99 0.94 24.39
N GLU A 195 10.09 0.90 23.40
CA GLU A 195 10.35 0.25 22.10
C GLU A 195 10.96 1.24 21.10
N THR A 196 11.62 0.67 20.08
CA THR A 196 12.23 1.39 18.96
C THR A 196 11.25 1.50 17.80
N ILE A 197 11.25 2.64 17.09
CA ILE A 197 10.55 2.78 15.81
C ILE A 197 11.13 1.72 14.85
N PRO A 198 10.30 0.85 14.23
CA PRO A 198 10.78 -0.25 13.40
C PRO A 198 11.80 0.18 12.34
N GLY A 199 12.92 -0.54 12.28
CA GLY A 199 14.03 -0.28 11.35
C GLY A 199 14.99 0.82 11.75
N THR A 200 14.76 1.52 12.86
CA THR A 200 15.61 2.63 13.30
C THR A 200 16.35 2.30 14.60
N THR A 201 17.10 3.27 15.12
CA THR A 201 17.63 3.29 16.49
C THR A 201 16.85 4.24 17.41
N LEU A 202 15.78 4.86 16.92
CA LEU A 202 15.01 5.86 17.65
C LEU A 202 13.96 5.18 18.54
N SER A 203 13.99 5.45 19.84
CA SER A 203 13.06 4.86 20.81
C SER A 203 12.02 5.85 21.29
N TYR A 204 10.84 5.36 21.67
CA TYR A 204 9.85 6.18 22.35
C TYR A 204 10.00 6.06 23.87
N THR A 205 10.40 7.14 24.54
CA THR A 205 10.66 7.13 25.99
C THR A 205 9.39 7.36 26.81
N GLY A 206 8.39 8.04 26.24
CA GLY A 206 7.14 8.37 26.93
C GLY A 206 6.62 9.75 26.54
N LYS A 207 5.48 10.12 27.13
CA LYS A 207 4.89 11.45 26.95
C LYS A 207 5.46 12.40 28.00
N THR A 208 5.63 13.66 27.60
CA THR A 208 5.99 14.78 28.47
C THR A 208 5.10 15.97 28.16
N GLU A 209 5.17 17.03 28.96
CA GLU A 209 4.48 18.29 28.68
C GLU A 209 4.91 18.93 27.35
N LYS A 210 6.15 18.67 26.90
CA LYS A 210 6.69 19.21 25.64
C LYS A 210 6.32 18.38 24.41
N GLY A 211 5.87 17.13 24.61
CA GLY A 211 5.49 16.20 23.55
C GLY A 211 5.96 14.78 23.80
N ALA A 212 5.91 13.96 22.74
CA ALA A 212 6.52 12.63 22.73
C ALA A 212 8.04 12.76 22.85
N GLN A 213 8.63 12.14 23.87
CA GLN A 213 10.08 12.12 24.03
C GLN A 213 10.68 10.93 23.28
N LEU A 214 11.70 11.21 22.47
CA LEU A 214 12.46 10.22 21.71
C LEU A 214 13.87 10.05 22.27
N GLY A 215 14.35 8.81 22.28
CA GLY A 215 15.74 8.44 22.52
C GLY A 215 16.47 8.06 21.23
N GLY A 216 17.80 7.99 21.28
CA GLY A 216 18.63 7.55 20.15
C GLY A 216 18.85 8.62 19.05
N LEU A 217 18.50 9.87 19.34
CA LEU A 217 18.72 11.01 18.45
C LEU A 217 20.19 11.47 18.46
N PRO A 218 20.67 12.11 17.38
CA PRO A 218 21.96 12.79 17.35
C PRO A 218 22.12 13.82 18.48
N THR A 219 23.36 14.02 18.91
CA THR A 219 23.70 15.03 19.92
C THR A 219 23.26 16.42 19.45
N GLY A 220 22.51 17.12 20.32
CA GLY A 220 22.03 18.48 20.06
C GLY A 220 20.66 18.57 19.39
N GLU A 221 20.07 17.45 18.96
CA GLU A 221 18.69 17.43 18.46
C GLU A 221 17.68 17.44 19.63
N SER A 222 16.62 18.23 19.49
CA SER A 222 15.53 18.25 20.49
C SER A 222 14.90 16.84 20.59
N PRO A 223 14.69 16.29 21.80
CA PRO A 223 14.09 14.97 21.96
C PRO A 223 12.57 14.97 21.85
N TYR A 224 11.91 16.13 21.80
CA TYR A 224 10.46 16.23 21.88
C TYR A 224 9.81 16.39 20.51
N ARG A 225 8.72 15.65 20.26
CA ARG A 225 7.88 15.79 19.06
C ARG A 225 6.41 15.97 19.46
N GLN A 226 5.80 17.05 18.99
CA GLN A 226 4.36 17.29 19.09
C GLN A 226 3.61 16.57 17.96
N GLY A 227 2.28 16.64 18.00
CA GLY A 227 1.45 16.10 16.91
C GLY A 227 1.74 16.82 15.61
N GLY A 228 2.01 16.07 14.54
CA GLY A 228 2.36 16.60 13.22
C GLY A 228 3.86 16.83 12.98
N ASP A 229 4.69 16.82 14.04
CA ASP A 229 6.14 16.98 13.92
C ASP A 229 6.78 15.81 13.19
N SER A 230 7.82 16.13 12.42
CA SER A 230 8.58 15.16 11.63
C SER A 230 9.61 14.41 12.47
N ILE A 231 9.79 13.14 12.14
CA ILE A 231 10.83 12.26 12.63
C ILE A 231 11.50 11.66 11.40
N SER A 232 12.79 11.90 11.25
CA SER A 232 13.59 11.41 10.14
C SER A 232 14.69 10.49 10.65
N TRP A 233 14.95 9.41 9.93
CA TRP A 233 16.06 8.51 10.22
C TRP A 233 16.64 7.94 8.93
N GLN A 234 17.96 7.89 8.85
CA GLN A 234 18.68 7.31 7.73
C GLN A 234 19.72 6.33 8.24
N GLY A 235 19.86 5.21 7.53
CA GLY A 235 20.88 4.24 7.85
C GLY A 235 20.74 2.92 7.11
N GLN A 236 21.54 1.97 7.58
CA GLN A 236 21.61 0.64 7.02
C GLN A 236 20.84 -0.34 7.91
N LEU A 237 19.94 -1.13 7.32
CA LEU A 237 19.23 -2.21 8.02
C LEU A 237 20.09 -3.46 8.12
N ARG A 238 20.87 -3.73 7.07
CA ARG A 238 21.81 -4.85 6.92
C ARG A 238 22.71 -4.58 5.72
N PRO A 239 23.80 -5.33 5.48
CA PRO A 239 24.66 -5.11 4.33
C PRO A 239 23.85 -5.00 3.03
N ARG A 240 24.08 -3.92 2.28
CA ARG A 240 23.42 -3.59 0.99
C ARG A 240 21.91 -3.29 1.05
N VAL A 241 21.32 -3.16 2.24
CA VAL A 241 19.92 -2.74 2.43
C VAL A 241 19.85 -1.51 3.33
N TYR A 242 19.31 -0.43 2.80
CA TYR A 242 19.23 0.86 3.46
C TYR A 242 17.78 1.31 3.66
N LEU A 243 17.58 2.14 4.66
CA LEU A 243 16.29 2.75 4.97
C LEU A 243 16.48 4.26 5.13
N ASP A 244 15.69 5.01 4.38
CA ASP A 244 15.41 6.42 4.60
C ASP A 244 13.95 6.54 5.05
N LEU A 245 13.76 6.81 6.33
CA LEU A 245 12.46 6.88 6.99
C LEU A 245 12.10 8.34 7.27
N VAL A 246 10.94 8.76 6.77
CA VAL A 246 10.36 10.06 7.07
C VAL A 246 8.92 9.85 7.53
N VAL A 247 8.70 10.01 8.83
CA VAL A 247 7.39 9.86 9.46
C VAL A 247 7.03 11.09 10.27
N ARG A 248 5.77 11.18 10.66
CA ARG A 248 5.24 12.23 11.53
C ARG A 248 4.54 11.62 12.72
N THR A 249 4.62 12.30 13.85
CA THR A 249 3.85 11.96 15.05
C THR A 249 2.37 12.14 14.77
N ALA A 250 1.62 11.04 14.73
CA ALA A 250 0.17 11.06 14.53
C ALA A 250 -0.58 11.15 15.86
N PHE A 251 -0.09 10.45 16.89
CA PHE A 251 -0.68 10.40 18.22
C PHE A 251 0.36 9.93 19.22
N TYR A 252 0.31 10.39 20.47
CA TYR A 252 1.11 9.84 21.56
C TYR A 252 0.40 9.96 22.90
N ASN A 253 0.68 9.02 23.80
CA ASN A 253 0.26 9.00 25.20
C ASN A 253 1.31 8.24 26.02
N GLU A 254 1.12 8.10 27.33
CA GLU A 254 2.12 7.46 28.21
C GLU A 254 2.60 6.09 27.70
N ASP A 255 1.71 5.29 27.10
CA ASP A 255 2.02 3.91 26.71
C ASP A 255 2.55 3.76 25.28
N ARG A 256 2.26 4.71 24.38
CA ARG A 256 2.55 4.53 22.95
C ARG A 256 2.69 5.82 22.16
N LEU A 257 3.50 5.72 21.11
CA LEU A 257 3.63 6.65 20.01
C LEU A 257 3.11 5.99 18.72
N ASN A 258 2.23 6.67 18.01
CA ASN A 258 1.85 6.32 16.65
C ASN A 258 2.55 7.27 15.67
N VAL A 259 3.28 6.73 14.71
CA VAL A 259 3.92 7.50 13.63
C VAL A 259 3.44 7.02 12.27
N THR A 260 3.29 7.95 11.32
CA THR A 260 2.85 7.65 9.95
C THR A 260 3.68 8.42 8.94
N GLY A 261 3.95 7.83 7.78
CA GLY A 261 4.72 8.48 6.72
C GLY A 261 5.22 7.48 5.69
N PHE A 262 6.47 7.62 5.27
CA PHE A 262 7.07 6.78 4.24
C PHE A 262 8.38 6.15 4.70
N ALA A 263 8.55 4.89 4.34
CA ALA A 263 9.83 4.19 4.34
C ALA A 263 10.32 4.04 2.90
N THR A 264 11.48 4.60 2.60
CA THR A 264 12.20 4.36 1.35
C THR A 264 13.24 3.28 1.60
N VAL A 265 12.96 2.08 1.10
CA VAL A 265 13.87 0.92 1.18
C VAL A 265 14.72 0.90 -0.09
N ILE A 266 16.04 0.86 0.09
CA ILE A 266 17.01 0.87 -1.01
C ILE A 266 17.83 -0.41 -0.95
N LEU A 267 17.80 -1.20 -2.02
CA LEU A 267 18.61 -2.41 -2.19
C LEU A 267 19.73 -2.10 -3.18
N ALA A 268 20.98 -2.22 -2.73
CA ALA A 268 22.14 -2.12 -3.60
C ALA A 268 22.43 -3.50 -4.20
N ILE A 269 21.89 -3.80 -5.38
CA ILE A 269 22.01 -5.11 -6.04
C ILE A 269 23.20 -5.19 -7.02
N GLY A 270 23.79 -4.06 -7.41
CA GLY A 270 25.04 -4.03 -8.18
C GLY A 270 26.24 -4.36 -7.31
N GLY A 271 26.96 -5.43 -7.66
CA GLY A 271 28.14 -5.94 -6.97
C GLY A 271 28.50 -7.32 -7.48
#